data_AF-A0A3B0JIA3-F1
#
_entry.id   AF-A0A3B0JIA3-F1
#
_cell.length_a   1.000
_cell.length_b   1.000
_cell.length_c   1.000
_cell.angle_alpha   90.00
_cell.angle_beta   90.00
_cell.angle_gamma   90.00
#
_symmetry.space_group_name_H-M   'P 1'
#
loop_
_entity.id
_entity.type
_entity.pdbx_description
1 polymer ?
#
loop_
_entity_poly.entity_id
_entity_poly.type
_entity_poly.pdbx_seq_one_letter_code
_entity_poly.pdbx_strand_id
1 'polypeptide(L)'
;MHKAWKKPLHKRKVWQKISVMGRMVYYMQPLLSDLQGIWLEPLPFPTLLKLAFSCLLCFVILLPLLFPILVVLFYFGIFQYVAEHHSWLSFDQNWDLLGAMSNLWSFEVTNKKYQLYLHMCLDRYQTIIIGVSTTLDYMRMALFFIFS
;
A
#
# COMPACT_ATOMS: atom_id res chain seq x y z
N MET A 1 -25.60 -29.67 24.36
CA MET A 1 -25.79 -28.50 23.47
C MET A 1 -24.47 -27.94 22.89
N HIS A 2 -23.48 -28.78 22.52
CA HIS A 2 -22.17 -28.31 22.02
C HIS A 2 -22.07 -28.12 20.50
N LYS A 3 -23.02 -28.63 19.70
CA LYS A 3 -22.94 -28.59 18.22
C LYS A 3 -23.21 -27.20 17.61
N ALA A 4 -23.79 -26.26 18.35
CA ALA A 4 -24.10 -24.92 17.84
C ALA A 4 -22.85 -24.02 17.73
N TRP A 5 -21.82 -24.26 18.56
CA TRP A 5 -20.64 -23.40 18.65
C TRP A 5 -19.61 -23.64 17.53
N LYS A 6 -19.60 -24.82 16.90
CA LYS A 6 -18.74 -25.10 15.72
C LYS A 6 -19.27 -24.55 14.39
N LYS A 7 -20.51 -24.04 14.34
CA LYS A 7 -21.05 -23.48 13.08
C LYS A 7 -20.55 -22.04 12.90
N PRO A 8 -19.95 -21.70 11.74
CA PRO A 8 -19.47 -20.35 11.48
C PRO A 8 -20.65 -19.36 11.49
N LEU A 9 -20.38 -18.12 11.89
CA LEU A 9 -21.42 -17.14 12.23
C LEU A 9 -22.38 -16.87 11.06
N HIS A 10 -21.86 -16.92 9.83
CA HIS A 10 -22.60 -16.74 8.58
C HIS A 10 -23.66 -17.82 8.31
N LYS A 11 -23.59 -18.99 8.96
CA LYS A 11 -24.60 -20.08 8.82
C LYS A 11 -25.70 -20.01 9.87
N ARG A 12 -25.67 -19.03 10.78
CA ARG A 12 -26.62 -18.91 11.90
C ARG A 12 -27.78 -17.98 11.50
N LYS A 13 -28.99 -18.25 12.00
CA LYS A 13 -30.16 -17.36 11.81
C LYS A 13 -29.92 -15.92 12.30
N VAL A 14 -29.02 -15.75 13.27
CA VAL A 14 -28.61 -14.43 13.80
C VAL A 14 -27.89 -13.58 12.73
N TRP A 15 -27.23 -14.18 11.74
CA TRP A 15 -26.51 -13.48 10.68
C TRP A 15 -27.38 -12.47 9.92
N GLN A 16 -28.64 -12.83 9.66
CA GLN A 16 -29.61 -11.97 8.98
C GLN A 16 -29.94 -10.71 9.77
N LYS A 17 -29.81 -10.73 11.11
CA LYS A 17 -30.05 -9.59 12.00
C LYS A 17 -28.82 -8.70 12.22
N ILE A 18 -27.64 -9.11 11.77
CA ILE A 18 -26.40 -8.35 11.94
C ILE A 18 -26.32 -7.28 10.85
N SER A 19 -25.94 -6.06 11.23
CA SER A 19 -25.71 -4.93 10.32
C SER A 19 -24.57 -5.22 9.33
N VAL A 20 -24.57 -4.56 8.18
CA VAL A 20 -23.53 -4.71 7.15
C VAL A 20 -22.13 -4.46 7.73
N MET A 21 -22.01 -3.47 8.62
CA MET A 21 -20.76 -3.15 9.32
C MET A 21 -20.31 -4.29 10.27
N GLY A 22 -21.24 -4.88 11.03
CA GLY A 22 -20.92 -6.03 11.89
C GLY A 22 -20.51 -7.28 11.10
N ARG A 23 -21.05 -7.47 9.89
CA ARG A 23 -20.62 -8.53 8.97
C ARG A 23 -19.22 -8.26 8.43
N MET A 24 -18.90 -7.02 8.07
CA MET A 24 -17.55 -6.60 7.65
C MET A 24 -16.52 -6.88 8.74
N VAL A 25 -16.80 -6.48 9.98
CA VAL A 25 -15.90 -6.72 11.12
C VAL A 25 -15.65 -8.22 11.32
N TYR A 26 -16.69 -9.06 11.19
CA TYR A 26 -16.53 -10.51 11.28
C TYR A 26 -15.59 -11.09 10.21
N TYR A 27 -15.64 -10.59 8.98
CA TYR A 27 -14.74 -11.01 7.91
C TYR A 27 -13.32 -10.42 8.03
N MET A 28 -13.17 -9.25 8.66
CA MET A 28 -11.87 -8.62 8.93
C MET A 28 -11.16 -9.19 10.16
N GLN A 29 -11.89 -9.87 11.05
CA GLN A 29 -11.36 -10.43 12.29
C GLN A 29 -10.15 -11.38 12.09
N PRO A 30 -10.14 -12.32 11.12
CA PRO A 30 -8.99 -13.19 10.88
C PRO A 30 -7.76 -12.41 10.40
N LEU A 31 -7.97 -11.41 9.54
CA LEU A 31 -6.90 -10.55 9.06
C LEU A 31 -6.22 -9.80 10.20
N LEU A 32 -6.99 -9.22 11.12
CA LEU A 32 -6.42 -8.54 12.29
C LEU A 32 -5.69 -9.51 13.24
N SER A 33 -6.22 -10.72 13.46
CA SER A 33 -5.56 -11.69 14.33
C SER A 33 -4.23 -12.15 13.76
N ASP A 34 -4.15 -12.37 12.44
CA ASP A 34 -2.93 -12.80 11.78
C ASP A 34 -1.89 -11.67 11.76
N LEU A 35 -2.33 -10.42 11.52
CA LEU A 35 -1.46 -9.24 11.59
C LEU A 35 -0.89 -9.07 13.02
N GLN A 36 -1.74 -9.20 14.04
CA GLN A 36 -1.31 -9.10 15.43
C GLN A 36 -0.32 -10.23 15.79
N GLY A 37 -0.53 -11.44 15.28
CA GLY A 37 0.39 -12.57 15.43
C GLY A 37 1.79 -12.25 14.89
N ILE A 38 1.89 -11.70 13.67
CA ILE A 38 3.17 -11.33 13.05
C ILE A 38 3.93 -10.26 13.87
N TRP A 39 3.18 -9.33 14.48
CA TRP A 39 3.77 -8.29 15.33
C TRP A 39 4.23 -8.82 16.68
N LEU A 40 3.50 -9.77 17.28
CA LEU A 40 3.81 -10.36 18.58
C LEU A 40 4.88 -11.47 18.52
N GLU A 41 5.04 -12.15 17.38
CA GLU A 41 6.10 -13.15 17.24
C GLU A 41 7.48 -12.50 17.32
N PRO A 42 8.39 -12.99 18.18
CA PRO A 42 9.79 -12.58 18.22
C PRO A 42 10.55 -13.20 17.03
N LEU A 43 10.10 -12.89 15.81
CA LEU A 43 10.81 -13.24 14.59
C LEU A 43 12.16 -12.49 14.57
N PRO A 44 13.23 -13.09 14.04
CA PRO A 44 14.57 -12.49 13.97
C PRO A 44 14.66 -11.32 12.97
N PHE A 45 13.53 -10.90 12.38
CA PHE A 45 13.49 -9.85 11.37
C PHE A 45 13.46 -8.45 12.01
N PRO A 46 14.18 -7.47 11.42
CA PRO A 46 14.12 -6.09 11.86
C PRO A 46 12.69 -5.54 11.78
N THR A 47 12.30 -4.69 12.73
CA THR A 47 10.97 -4.06 12.83
C THR A 47 10.52 -3.36 11.54
N LEU A 48 11.46 -2.83 10.76
CA LEU A 48 11.21 -2.22 9.45
C LEU A 48 10.65 -3.21 8.42
N LEU A 49 11.10 -4.47 8.44
CA LEU A 49 10.64 -5.47 7.48
C LEU A 49 9.19 -5.91 7.78
N LYS A 50 8.83 -6.02 9.07
CA LYS A 50 7.45 -6.28 9.48
C LYS A 50 6.50 -5.17 9.04
N LEU A 51 6.94 -3.92 9.17
CA LEU A 51 6.19 -2.74 8.73
C LEU A 51 6.03 -2.71 7.20
N ALA A 52 7.12 -2.98 6.46
CA ALA A 52 7.07 -3.07 5.00
C ALA A 52 6.11 -4.18 4.54
N PHE A 53 6.16 -5.35 5.17
CA PHE A 53 5.26 -6.46 4.88
C PHE A 53 3.80 -6.11 5.19
N SER A 54 3.49 -5.52 6.34
CA SER A 54 2.12 -5.12 6.66
C SER A 54 1.60 -4.02 5.73
N CYS A 55 2.47 -3.09 5.32
CA CYS A 55 2.13 -2.06 4.34
C CYS A 55 1.81 -2.67 2.97
N LEU A 56 2.65 -3.58 2.49
CA LEU A 56 2.44 -4.28 1.22
C LEU A 56 1.17 -5.13 1.23
N LEU A 57 0.90 -5.81 2.35
CA LEU A 57 -0.31 -6.62 2.51
C LEU A 57 -1.57 -5.73 2.50
N CYS A 58 -1.56 -4.60 3.20
CA CYS A 58 -2.62 -3.59 3.11
C CYS A 58 -2.80 -3.08 1.67
N PHE A 59 -1.71 -2.78 0.96
CA PHE A 59 -1.76 -2.34 -0.43
C PHE A 59 -2.43 -3.37 -1.34
N VAL A 60 -2.05 -4.66 -1.21
CA VAL A 60 -2.65 -5.75 -2.00
C VAL A 60 -4.14 -5.92 -1.68
N ILE A 61 -4.55 -5.78 -0.41
CA ILE A 61 -5.97 -5.82 -0.02
C ILE A 61 -6.75 -4.64 -0.61
N LEU A 62 -6.14 -3.46 -0.70
CA LEU A 62 -6.73 -2.25 -1.27
C LEU A 62 -6.71 -2.23 -2.80
N LEU A 63 -5.85 -3.02 -3.45
CA LEU A 63 -5.67 -3.07 -4.89
C LEU A 63 -6.98 -3.25 -5.69
N PRO A 64 -7.92 -4.14 -5.32
CA PRO A 64 -9.18 -4.30 -6.05
C PRO A 64 -10.07 -3.05 -6.03
N LEU A 65 -9.88 -2.18 -5.04
CA LEU A 65 -10.60 -0.91 -4.91
C LEU A 65 -9.84 0.23 -5.59
N LEU A 66 -8.50 0.24 -5.50
CA LEU A 66 -7.65 1.23 -6.15
C LEU A 66 -7.63 1.08 -7.68
N PHE A 67 -7.64 -0.15 -8.19
CA PHE A 67 -7.59 -0.44 -9.62
C PHE A 67 -8.73 0.21 -10.42
N PRO A 68 -10.03 0.03 -10.08
CA PRO A 68 -11.11 0.68 -10.83
C PRO A 68 -11.05 2.21 -10.75
N ILE A 69 -10.63 2.77 -9.60
CA ILE A 69 -10.46 4.22 -9.45
C ILE A 69 -9.38 4.73 -10.40
N LEU A 70 -8.23 4.06 -10.45
CA LEU A 70 -7.13 4.42 -11.34
C LEU A 70 -7.54 4.32 -12.80
N VAL A 71 -8.27 3.27 -13.19
CA VAL A 71 -8.77 3.10 -14.55
C VAL A 71 -9.70 4.26 -14.93
N VAL A 72 -10.65 4.62 -14.07
CA VAL A 72 -11.57 5.75 -14.32
C VAL A 72 -10.80 7.07 -14.45
N LEU A 73 -9.86 7.36 -13.55
CA LEU A 73 -9.03 8.56 -13.63
C LEU A 73 -8.23 8.62 -14.92
N PHE A 74 -7.66 7.50 -15.35
CA PHE A 74 -6.84 7.44 -16.56
C PHE A 74 -7.67 7.67 -17.82
N TYR A 75 -8.83 7.02 -17.93
CA TYR A 75 -9.75 7.24 -19.04
C TYR A 75 -10.31 8.66 -19.05
N PHE A 76 -10.63 9.22 -17.87
CA PHE A 76 -11.08 10.60 -17.76
C PHE A 76 -10.00 11.58 -18.21
N GLY A 77 -8.74 11.37 -17.81
CA GLY A 77 -7.61 12.18 -18.27
C GLY A 77 -7.39 12.11 -19.79
N ILE A 78 -7.45 10.91 -20.39
CA ILE A 78 -7.36 10.75 -21.85
C ILE A 78 -8.51 11.50 -22.55
N PHE A 79 -9.73 11.34 -22.04
CA PHE A 79 -10.89 12.02 -22.59
C PHE A 79 -10.74 13.54 -22.52
N GLN A 80 -10.31 14.06 -21.38
CA GLN A 80 -10.10 15.49 -21.17
C GLN A 80 -9.03 16.04 -22.13
N TYR A 81 -7.91 15.31 -22.30
CA TYR A 81 -6.85 15.67 -23.25
C TYR A 81 -7.35 15.74 -24.69
N VAL A 82 -8.08 14.72 -25.15
CA VAL A 82 -8.63 14.66 -26.52
C VAL A 82 -9.69 15.75 -26.72
N ALA A 83 -10.54 15.97 -25.73
CA ALA A 83 -11.58 16.98 -25.78
C ALA A 83 -10.99 18.39 -25.87
N GLU A 84 -9.97 18.74 -25.09
CA GLU A 84 -9.33 20.06 -25.15
C GLU A 84 -8.56 20.28 -26.47
N HIS A 85 -7.96 19.23 -27.05
CA HIS A 85 -7.13 19.37 -28.25
C HIS A 85 -7.92 19.29 -29.56
N HIS A 86 -9.04 18.55 -29.59
CA HIS A 86 -9.83 18.32 -30.81
C HIS A 86 -11.22 18.96 -30.78
N SER A 87 -11.71 19.38 -29.61
CA SER A 87 -12.97 20.12 -29.50
C SER A 87 -12.76 21.44 -28.78
N TRP A 88 -13.59 22.45 -29.07
CA TRP A 88 -13.56 23.75 -28.38
C TRP A 88 -14.19 23.68 -26.98
N LEU A 89 -14.01 22.55 -26.30
CA LEU A 89 -14.68 22.23 -25.04
C LEU A 89 -13.67 22.47 -23.91
N SER A 90 -13.81 23.61 -23.25
CA SER A 90 -13.02 23.98 -22.08
C SER A 90 -13.66 23.42 -20.81
N PHE A 91 -12.90 22.66 -20.02
CA PHE A 91 -13.35 22.18 -18.72
C PHE A 91 -13.20 23.26 -17.65
N ASP A 92 -14.16 23.33 -16.73
CA ASP A 92 -14.10 24.23 -15.58
C ASP A 92 -13.02 23.78 -14.58
N GLN A 93 -12.47 24.70 -13.79
CA GLN A 93 -11.28 24.49 -12.98
C GLN A 93 -11.42 23.38 -11.93
N ASN A 94 -12.65 23.05 -11.51
CA ASN A 94 -12.93 21.95 -10.59
C ASN A 94 -12.87 20.55 -11.24
N TRP A 95 -12.96 20.49 -12.57
CA TRP A 95 -12.97 19.25 -13.36
C TRP A 95 -11.70 19.06 -14.17
N ASP A 96 -10.78 20.02 -14.12
CA ASP A 96 -9.51 19.99 -14.82
C ASP A 96 -8.48 19.14 -14.08
N LEU A 97 -8.47 17.85 -14.39
CA LEU A 97 -7.55 16.86 -13.81
C LEU A 97 -6.12 17.02 -14.35
N LEU A 98 -5.98 17.35 -15.64
CA LEU A 98 -4.69 17.56 -16.30
C LEU A 98 -3.96 18.82 -15.80
N GLY A 99 -4.66 19.95 -15.71
CA GLY A 99 -4.12 21.20 -15.18
C GLY A 99 -3.82 21.10 -13.69
N ALA A 100 -4.66 20.43 -12.89
CA ALA A 100 -4.35 20.14 -11.49
C ALA A 100 -3.09 19.28 -11.34
N MET A 101 -2.95 18.24 -12.17
CA MET A 101 -1.77 17.36 -12.16
C MET A 101 -0.50 18.11 -12.60
N SER A 102 -0.60 18.96 -13.62
CA SER A 102 0.50 19.83 -14.08
C SER A 102 0.92 20.84 -13.02
N ASN A 103 -0.04 21.45 -12.32
CA ASN A 103 0.23 22.38 -11.23
C ASN A 103 0.92 21.69 -10.05
N LEU A 104 0.44 20.50 -9.64
CA LEU A 104 1.09 19.69 -8.61
C LEU A 104 2.52 19.31 -9.00
N TRP A 105 2.71 18.86 -10.24
CA TRP A 105 4.03 18.51 -10.76
C TRP A 105 4.99 19.71 -10.76
N SER A 106 4.53 20.87 -11.23
CA SER A 106 5.33 22.10 -11.25
C SER A 106 5.66 22.58 -9.84
N PHE A 107 4.75 22.44 -8.88
CA PHE A 107 4.99 22.79 -7.47
C PHE A 107 6.11 21.93 -6.85
N GLU A 108 6.13 20.63 -7.17
CA GLU A 108 7.12 19.69 -6.67
C GLU A 108 8.51 19.91 -7.32
N VAL A 109 8.57 20.27 -8.61
CA VAL A 109 9.83 20.51 -9.34
C VAL A 109 10.43 21.89 -9.05
N THR A 110 9.64 22.90 -8.68
CA THR A 110 10.14 24.28 -8.52
C THR A 110 10.79 24.55 -7.15
N ASN A 111 10.54 23.71 -6.14
CA ASN A 111 11.11 23.89 -4.81
C ASN A 111 12.53 23.27 -4.73
N LYS A 112 13.54 24.00 -5.20
CA LYS A 112 14.97 23.57 -5.21
C LYS A 112 15.47 23.07 -3.85
N LYS A 113 14.95 23.60 -2.74
CA LYS A 113 15.29 23.09 -1.38
C LYS A 113 14.76 21.69 -1.14
N TYR A 114 13.56 21.39 -1.63
CA TYR A 114 12.92 20.09 -1.47
C TYR A 114 13.59 19.02 -2.34
N GLN A 115 13.99 19.37 -3.57
CA GLN A 115 14.77 18.48 -4.44
C GLN A 115 16.12 18.10 -3.81
N LEU A 116 16.83 19.07 -3.22
CA LEU A 116 18.11 18.81 -2.55
C LEU A 116 17.92 17.89 -1.33
N TYR A 117 16.86 18.11 -0.55
CA TYR A 117 16.49 17.26 0.59
C TYR A 117 16.14 15.83 0.15
N LEU A 118 15.33 15.68 -0.90
CA LEU A 118 14.98 14.37 -1.48
C LEU A 118 16.22 13.61 -1.95
N HIS A 119 17.13 14.29 -2.66
CA HIS A 119 18.40 13.69 -3.08
C HIS A 119 19.23 13.19 -1.89
N MET A 120 19.40 14.02 -0.85
CA MET A 120 20.11 13.59 0.36
C MET A 120 19.43 12.40 1.05
N CYS A 121 18.09 12.37 1.07
CA CYS A 121 17.34 11.30 1.69
C CYS A 121 17.50 9.98 0.91
N LEU A 122 17.37 10.03 -0.42
CA LEU A 122 17.57 8.87 -1.30
C LEU A 122 18.99 8.32 -1.19
N ASP A 123 20.00 9.19 -1.17
CA ASP A 123 21.41 8.80 -1.07
C ASP A 123 21.71 8.13 0.29
N ARG A 124 21.09 8.63 1.36
CA ARG A 124 21.13 7.98 2.69
C ARG A 124 20.51 6.59 2.68
N TYR A 125 19.35 6.42 2.04
CA TYR A 125 18.70 5.10 1.93
C TYR A 125 19.51 4.13 1.09
N GLN A 126 20.09 4.60 -0.02
CA GLN A 126 20.98 3.80 -0.86
C GLN A 126 22.19 3.29 -0.07
N THR A 127 22.82 4.16 0.74
CA THR A 127 23.93 3.78 1.62
C THR A 127 23.51 2.71 2.64
N ILE A 128 22.34 2.86 3.26
CA ILE A 128 21.81 1.88 4.23
C ILE A 128 21.57 0.53 3.54
N ILE A 129 20.96 0.51 2.35
CA ILE A 129 20.69 -0.74 1.61
C ILE A 129 22.00 -1.45 1.25
N ILE A 130 23.02 -0.70 0.81
CA ILE A 130 24.35 -1.26 0.51
C ILE A 130 24.98 -1.84 1.79
N GLY A 131 24.87 -1.16 2.92
CA GLY A 131 25.34 -1.67 4.22
C GLY A 131 24.61 -2.96 4.65
N VAL A 132 23.30 -3.04 4.43
CA VAL A 132 22.53 -4.27 4.73
C VAL A 132 22.90 -5.40 3.77
N SER A 133 23.10 -5.11 2.48
CA SER A 133 23.50 -6.12 1.49
C SER A 133 24.87 -6.70 1.82
N THR A 134 25.85 -5.84 2.11
CA THR A 134 27.22 -6.27 2.43
C THR A 134 27.28 -7.08 3.73
N THR A 135 26.52 -6.68 4.76
CA THR A 135 26.44 -7.45 6.02
C THR A 135 25.82 -8.83 5.83
N LEU A 136 24.80 -8.97 4.98
CA LEU A 136 24.24 -10.27 4.62
C LEU A 136 25.24 -11.15 3.86
N ASP A 137 26.02 -10.57 2.95
CA ASP A 137 27.06 -11.31 2.21
C ASP A 137 28.19 -11.78 3.13
N TYR A 138 28.63 -10.95 4.08
CA TYR A 138 29.61 -11.35 5.09
C TYR A 138 29.08 -12.43 6.05
N MET A 139 27.81 -12.36 6.45
CA MET A 139 27.18 -13.42 7.26
C MET A 139 27.11 -14.74 6.48
N ARG A 140 26.77 -14.71 5.19
CA ARG A 140 26.78 -15.91 4.33
C ARG A 140 28.18 -16.50 4.23
N MET A 141 29.21 -15.67 4.02
CA MET A 141 30.60 -16.11 3.97
C MET A 141 31.04 -16.74 5.31
N ALA A 142 30.73 -16.10 6.44
CA ALA A 142 31.06 -16.61 7.77
C ALA A 142 30.36 -17.94 8.07
N LEU A 143 29.07 -18.07 7.71
CA LEU A 143 28.35 -19.34 7.84
C LEU A 143 28.98 -20.44 6.97
N PHE A 144 29.41 -20.12 5.74
CA PHE A 144 30.09 -21.07 4.88
C PHE A 144 31.41 -21.59 5.49
N PHE A 145 32.15 -20.75 6.20
CA PHE A 145 33.36 -21.16 6.92
C PHE A 145 33.10 -21.99 8.19
N ILE A 146 31.97 -21.77 8.88
CA ILE A 146 31.61 -22.52 10.10
C ILE A 146 31.04 -23.90 9.76
N PHE A 147 30.32 -24.00 8.64
CA PHE A 147 29.67 -25.25 8.18
C PHE A 147 30.49 -26.01 7.12
N SER A 148 31.72 -25.55 6.81
CA SER A 148 32.73 -26.29 6.03
C SER A 148 33.72 -26.99 6.95
#